data_AF-A0A7L3PKN7-F1
#
_entry.id   AF-A0A7L3PKN7-F1
#
_cell.length_a   1.000
_cell.length_b   1.000
_cell.length_c   1.000
_cell.angle_alpha   90.00
_cell.angle_beta   90.00
_cell.angle_gamma   90.00
#
_symmetry.space_group_name_H-M   'P 1'
#
loop_
_entity.id
_entity.type
_entity.pdbx_description
1 polymer ?
#
loop_
_entity_poly.entity_id
_entity_poly.type
_entity_poly.pdbx_seq_one_letter_code
_entity_poly.pdbx_strand_id
1 'polypeptide(L)'
;MKSYFTKESKILAHNEKETLYSKLLQSAQEQHGKLQARIQKVNELLKEAESCLVAVESGMCFQTGDLCSDFSFFFSRAALWMVGPGVPHPTGLVYPCRELSEMETEDEQMLVQMGELKKTEESCQVILEKYDFTEWEILKWSEQQAVFHFLYDSVELTVVFGPPVDGDDFGVDPSRTIISLNFESFLDVEQAPPSSCLVQRLIFQFIESQGSWQEKCPTLYYLPQVLHDISLVVNRCKILGEEMEFLERWGGKFNLLQTDIKDTEVKLLFSASAAFAKFELTLSLSPNYPSAPLPFSVQTRIGNIGEKEISAVLSSVPVGHHYLRRIVTSIHQSLLQNPR
;
A
#
# COMPACT_ATOMS: atom_id res chain seq x y z
N MET A 1 -55.65 5.02 51.51
CA MET A 1 -55.46 4.70 50.07
C MET A 1 -54.31 5.45 49.37
N LYS A 2 -53.92 6.69 49.75
CA LYS A 2 -52.84 7.44 49.05
C LYS A 2 -51.40 6.89 49.18
N SER A 3 -51.12 6.02 50.16
CA SER A 3 -49.75 5.49 50.42
C SER A 3 -49.39 4.26 49.57
N TYR A 4 -50.37 3.47 49.16
CA TYR A 4 -50.15 2.22 48.42
C TYR A 4 -49.85 2.47 46.94
N PHE A 5 -50.63 3.35 46.29
CA PHE A 5 -50.44 3.77 44.90
C PHE A 5 -49.07 4.43 44.63
N THR A 6 -48.55 5.20 45.58
CA THR A 6 -47.24 5.85 45.45
C THR A 6 -46.08 4.84 45.56
N LYS A 7 -46.28 3.71 46.26
CA LYS A 7 -45.28 2.64 46.34
C LYS A 7 -45.28 1.79 45.06
N GLU A 8 -46.44 1.41 44.56
CA GLU A 8 -46.54 0.67 43.28
C GLU A 8 -46.01 1.47 42.10
N SER A 9 -46.32 2.77 42.02
CA SER A 9 -45.80 3.64 40.97
C SER A 9 -44.26 3.77 41.00
N LYS A 10 -43.65 3.74 42.19
CA LYS A 10 -42.19 3.75 42.35
C LYS A 10 -41.55 2.42 41.94
N ILE A 11 -42.21 1.30 42.23
CA ILE A 11 -41.73 -0.03 41.84
C ILE A 11 -41.79 -0.17 40.31
N LEU A 12 -42.89 0.28 39.68
CA LEU A 12 -43.01 0.30 38.22
C LEU A 12 -41.95 1.17 37.56
N ALA A 13 -41.73 2.39 38.05
CA ALA A 13 -40.69 3.27 37.53
C ALA A 13 -39.28 2.70 37.70
N HIS A 14 -39.02 1.96 38.79
CA HIS A 14 -37.75 1.28 39.00
C HIS A 14 -37.54 0.14 38.00
N ASN A 15 -38.56 -0.70 37.77
CA ASN A 15 -38.51 -1.79 36.81
C ASN A 15 -38.36 -1.28 35.37
N GLU A 16 -39.03 -0.19 35.01
CA GLU A 16 -38.87 0.45 33.70
C GLU A 16 -37.45 0.98 33.51
N LYS A 17 -36.89 1.62 34.55
CA LYS A 17 -35.52 2.13 34.54
C LYS A 17 -34.48 1.00 34.42
N GLU A 18 -34.67 -0.10 35.14
CA GLU A 18 -33.82 -1.30 35.06
C GLU A 18 -33.88 -1.94 33.66
N THR A 19 -35.07 -2.00 33.07
CA THR A 19 -35.26 -2.51 31.70
C THR A 19 -34.58 -1.61 30.68
N LEU A 20 -34.65 -0.28 30.86
CA LEU A 20 -33.99 0.69 29.98
C LEU A 20 -32.47 0.60 30.07
N TYR A 21 -31.90 0.52 31.27
CA TYR A 21 -30.45 0.37 31.42
C TYR A 21 -29.94 -0.98 30.91
N SER A 22 -30.70 -2.05 31.09
CA SER A 22 -30.34 -3.36 30.54
C SER A 22 -30.28 -3.33 29.01
N LYS A 23 -31.24 -2.67 28.36
CA LYS A 23 -31.23 -2.46 26.90
C LYS A 23 -30.08 -1.57 26.43
N LEU A 24 -29.78 -0.51 27.18
CA LEU A 24 -28.66 0.39 26.89
C LEU A 24 -27.32 -0.35 26.97
N LEU A 25 -27.14 -1.16 28.03
CA LEU A 25 -25.94 -1.97 28.23
C LEU A 25 -25.77 -3.00 27.13
N GLN A 26 -26.84 -3.71 26.76
CA GLN A 26 -26.82 -4.68 25.67
C GLN A 26 -26.47 -4.03 24.32
N SER A 27 -27.05 -2.86 24.03
CA SER A 27 -26.73 -2.10 22.82
C SER A 27 -25.27 -1.62 22.82
N ALA A 28 -24.75 -1.17 23.96
CA ALA A 28 -23.35 -0.74 24.08
C ALA A 28 -22.38 -1.91 23.86
N GLN A 29 -22.67 -3.08 24.44
CA GLN A 29 -21.89 -4.31 24.24
C GLN A 29 -21.89 -4.75 22.77
N GLU A 30 -23.03 -4.68 22.09
CA GLU A 30 -23.12 -5.06 20.68
C GLU A 30 -22.33 -4.11 19.75
N GLN A 31 -22.36 -2.80 20.05
CA GLN A 31 -21.55 -1.82 19.32
C GLN A 31 -20.06 -2.01 19.61
N HIS A 32 -19.69 -2.30 20.85
CA HIS A 32 -18.30 -2.59 21.21
C HIS A 32 -17.78 -3.83 20.48
N GLY A 33 -18.56 -4.92 20.41
CA GLY A 33 -18.18 -6.11 19.64
C GLY A 33 -18.01 -5.83 18.14
N LYS A 34 -18.88 -5.01 17.53
CA LYS A 34 -18.74 -4.57 16.13
C LYS A 34 -17.48 -3.74 15.92
N LEU A 35 -17.16 -2.86 16.87
CA LEU A 35 -15.95 -2.04 16.84
C LEU A 35 -14.70 -2.92 16.95
N GLN A 36 -14.68 -3.87 17.89
CA GLN A 36 -13.58 -4.79 18.12
C GLN A 36 -13.32 -5.69 16.92
N ALA A 37 -14.38 -6.20 16.27
CA ALA A 37 -14.26 -6.95 15.02
C ALA A 37 -13.66 -6.11 13.87
N ARG A 38 -14.03 -4.81 13.79
CA ARG A 38 -13.42 -3.87 12.83
C ARG A 38 -11.95 -3.61 13.15
N ILE A 39 -11.61 -3.39 14.42
CA ILE A 39 -10.22 -3.20 14.88
C ILE A 39 -9.38 -4.43 14.53
N GLN A 40 -9.89 -5.64 14.78
CA GLN A 40 -9.19 -6.87 14.43
C GLN A 40 -8.94 -6.97 12.92
N LYS A 41 -9.96 -6.66 12.10
CA LYS A 41 -9.81 -6.63 10.64
C LYS A 41 -8.76 -5.61 10.17
N VAL A 42 -8.72 -4.43 10.79
CA VAL A 42 -7.71 -3.41 10.50
C VAL A 42 -6.32 -3.87 10.93
N ASN A 43 -6.19 -4.51 12.10
CA ASN A 43 -4.91 -5.07 12.57
C ASN A 43 -4.39 -6.19 11.67
N GLU A 44 -5.25 -7.01 11.09
CA GLU A 44 -4.86 -8.03 10.11
C GLU A 44 -4.29 -7.39 8.84
N LEU A 45 -4.98 -6.38 8.30
CA LEU A 45 -4.50 -5.61 7.15
C LEU A 45 -3.20 -4.85 7.46
N LEU A 46 -3.05 -4.34 8.68
CA LEU A 46 -1.86 -3.62 9.11
C LEU A 46 -0.66 -4.56 9.24
N LYS A 47 -0.86 -5.77 9.79
CA LYS A 47 0.19 -6.82 9.80
C LYS A 47 0.59 -7.26 8.40
N GLU A 48 -0.36 -7.35 7.48
CA GLU A 48 -0.07 -7.63 6.06
C GLU A 48 0.76 -6.51 5.44
N ALA A 49 0.41 -5.24 5.71
CA ALA A 49 1.16 -4.07 5.27
C ALA A 49 2.56 -3.98 5.90
N GLU A 50 2.71 -4.26 7.20
CA GLU A 50 3.99 -4.35 7.90
C GLU A 50 4.87 -5.47 7.32
N SER A 51 4.29 -6.63 7.03
CA SER A 51 5.02 -7.70 6.33
C SER A 51 5.49 -7.26 4.94
N CYS A 52 4.72 -6.45 4.23
CA CYS A 52 5.14 -5.87 2.96
C CYS A 52 6.27 -4.83 3.16
N LEU A 53 6.18 -4.00 4.19
CA LEU A 53 7.20 -3.00 4.54
C LEU A 53 8.52 -3.64 4.96
N VAL A 54 8.50 -4.65 5.83
CA VAL A 54 9.70 -5.40 6.23
C VAL A 54 10.34 -6.09 5.01
N ALA A 55 9.55 -6.58 4.06
CA ALA A 55 10.07 -7.10 2.79
C ALA A 55 10.70 -6.02 1.89
N VAL A 56 10.26 -4.77 2.01
CA VAL A 56 10.85 -3.61 1.33
C VAL A 56 12.13 -3.15 2.04
N GLU A 57 12.12 -3.02 3.37
CA GLU A 57 13.25 -2.58 4.18
C GLU A 57 14.41 -3.60 4.18
N SER A 58 14.11 -4.90 4.25
CA SER A 58 15.12 -5.96 4.09
C SER A 58 15.73 -5.97 2.68
N GLY A 59 15.00 -5.47 1.67
CA GLY A 59 15.54 -5.18 0.33
C GLY A 59 16.42 -3.92 0.27
N MET A 60 16.26 -2.99 1.21
CA MET A 60 17.04 -1.74 1.32
C MET A 60 18.29 -1.87 2.20
N CYS A 61 18.37 -2.88 3.07
CA CYS A 61 19.51 -3.09 3.98
C CYS A 61 20.86 -3.34 3.25
N PHE A 62 20.84 -3.66 1.96
CA PHE A 62 22.05 -3.73 1.12
C PHE A 62 22.57 -2.36 0.63
N GLN A 63 21.85 -1.25 0.87
CA GLN A 63 22.21 0.08 0.37
C GLN A 63 22.73 1.06 1.43
N THR A 64 22.74 0.68 2.71
CA THR A 64 23.29 1.52 3.79
C THR A 64 24.17 0.70 4.73
N GLY A 65 25.07 -0.09 4.15
CA GLY A 65 26.23 -0.61 4.87
C GLY A 65 27.23 0.52 5.16
N ASP A 66 26.89 1.45 6.04
CA ASP A 66 27.87 2.14 6.90
C ASP A 66 27.32 3.04 8.03
N LEU A 67 26.01 3.06 8.34
CA LEU A 67 25.50 3.93 9.43
C LEU A 67 24.55 3.28 10.44
N CYS A 68 24.31 1.97 10.37
CA CYS A 68 23.52 1.25 11.38
C CYS A 68 24.41 0.38 12.28
N SER A 69 25.31 1.02 13.04
CA SER A 69 26.04 0.37 14.14
C SER A 69 25.75 0.98 15.52
N ASP A 70 24.83 1.95 15.63
CA ASP A 70 24.72 2.75 16.86
C ASP A 70 23.34 2.77 17.55
N PHE A 71 22.40 1.92 17.14
CA PHE A 71 21.09 1.81 17.82
C PHE A 71 20.77 0.42 18.38
N SER A 72 21.80 -0.37 18.65
CA SER A 72 21.71 -1.62 19.41
C SER A 72 22.44 -1.51 20.75
N PHE A 73 22.01 -0.56 21.59
CA PHE A 73 22.35 -0.50 23.00
C PHE A 73 21.17 0.10 23.76
N PHE A 74 20.82 -0.47 24.92
CA PHE A 74 19.61 -0.22 25.73
C PHE A 74 18.36 -0.93 25.18
N PHE A 75 18.06 -2.17 25.54
CA PHE A 75 17.77 -2.59 26.91
C PHE A 75 18.20 -4.05 27.14
N SER A 76 19.05 -4.26 28.14
CA SER A 76 19.21 -5.56 28.79
C SER A 76 19.20 -5.38 30.30
N ARG A 77 18.31 -6.14 30.94
CA ARG A 77 18.24 -6.53 32.36
C ARG A 77 18.04 -5.45 33.41
N ALA A 78 16.98 -5.60 34.20
CA ALA A 78 17.15 -6.05 35.59
C ALA A 78 15.81 -6.52 36.18
N ALA A 79 15.85 -7.69 36.81
CA ALA A 79 14.81 -8.25 37.62
C ALA A 79 15.04 -7.89 39.11
N LEU A 80 13.92 -7.76 39.84
CA LEU A 80 13.72 -8.17 41.24
C LEU A 80 14.37 -7.32 42.37
N TRP A 81 13.56 -6.89 43.35
CA TRP A 81 13.58 -7.32 44.78
C TRP A 81 12.70 -6.43 45.72
N MET A 82 11.82 -7.12 46.49
CA MET A 82 11.23 -6.86 47.84
C MET A 82 10.29 -5.66 48.09
N VAL A 83 9.17 -5.77 48.85
CA VAL A 83 9.08 -6.11 50.29
C VAL A 83 7.70 -6.71 50.70
N GLY A 84 7.74 -7.87 51.38
CA GLY A 84 7.21 -8.21 52.73
C GLY A 84 5.72 -8.05 53.15
N PRO A 85 5.22 -8.92 54.07
CA PRO A 85 3.78 -9.23 54.27
C PRO A 85 3.16 -8.71 55.60
N GLY A 86 1.82 -8.64 55.70
CA GLY A 86 1.12 -8.61 56.99
C GLY A 86 -0.39 -8.28 57.03
N VAL A 87 -1.15 -9.20 57.66
CA VAL A 87 -2.44 -9.09 58.42
C VAL A 87 -3.82 -9.00 57.67
N PRO A 88 -4.97 -9.42 58.27
CA PRO A 88 -5.88 -10.43 57.67
C PRO A 88 -7.36 -10.02 57.50
N HIS A 89 -8.05 -10.62 56.51
CA HIS A 89 -9.51 -10.92 56.35
C HIS A 89 -10.55 -9.78 56.59
N PRO A 90 -11.58 -9.61 55.71
CA PRO A 90 -12.65 -10.61 55.59
C PRO A 90 -13.18 -10.88 54.16
N THR A 91 -13.56 -12.13 53.97
CA THR A 91 -14.27 -12.71 52.84
C THR A 91 -15.67 -12.10 52.72
N GLY A 92 -15.85 -11.08 51.87
CA GLY A 92 -17.16 -10.47 51.63
C GLY A 92 -17.27 -9.49 50.46
N LEU A 93 -16.14 -9.04 49.90
CA LEU A 93 -16.09 -8.07 48.78
C LEU A 93 -15.22 -8.55 47.60
N VAL A 94 -14.96 -9.85 47.51
CA VAL A 94 -13.99 -10.41 46.54
C VAL A 94 -14.53 -10.40 45.10
N TYR A 95 -15.86 -10.42 44.91
CA TYR A 95 -16.45 -10.42 43.57
C TYR A 95 -16.49 -9.04 42.90
N PRO A 96 -16.92 -7.94 43.56
CA PRO A 96 -16.95 -6.62 42.92
C PRO A 96 -15.57 -5.99 42.71
N CYS A 97 -14.60 -6.25 43.61
CA CYS A 97 -13.27 -5.65 43.51
C CYS A 97 -12.41 -6.29 42.40
N ARG A 98 -12.67 -7.56 42.07
CA ARG A 98 -11.97 -8.25 40.99
C ARG A 98 -12.42 -7.73 39.63
N GLU A 99 -13.73 -7.56 39.42
CA GLU A 99 -14.29 -7.01 38.18
C GLU A 99 -13.85 -5.55 37.95
N LEU A 100 -13.78 -4.73 39.00
CA LEU A 100 -13.27 -3.37 38.91
C LEU A 100 -11.77 -3.32 38.59
N SER A 101 -10.97 -4.22 39.19
CA SER A 101 -9.53 -4.32 38.91
C SER A 101 -9.26 -4.85 37.50
N GLU A 102 -10.06 -5.80 37.00
CA GLU A 102 -9.95 -6.31 35.63
C GLU A 102 -10.32 -5.21 34.63
N MET A 103 -11.39 -4.44 34.89
CA MET A 103 -11.79 -3.30 34.06
C MET A 103 -10.76 -2.16 34.05
N GLU A 104 -10.12 -1.86 35.20
CA GLU A 104 -9.03 -0.86 35.25
C GLU A 104 -7.82 -1.33 34.43
N THR A 105 -7.46 -2.62 34.49
CA THR A 105 -6.36 -3.15 33.66
C THR A 105 -6.70 -3.14 32.16
N GLU A 106 -7.96 -3.36 31.79
CA GLU A 106 -8.43 -3.27 30.40
C GLU A 106 -8.40 -1.81 29.89
N ASP A 107 -8.78 -0.83 30.72
CA ASP A 107 -8.74 0.60 30.37
C ASP A 107 -7.30 1.10 30.20
N GLU A 108 -6.39 0.70 31.09
CA GLU A 108 -4.95 0.96 30.96
C GLU A 108 -4.38 0.35 29.68
N GLN A 109 -4.75 -0.89 29.35
CA GLN A 109 -4.31 -1.55 28.11
C GLN A 109 -4.87 -0.86 26.86
N MET A 110 -6.12 -0.42 26.90
CA MET A 110 -6.76 0.34 25.82
C MET A 110 -6.09 1.70 25.62
N LEU A 111 -5.71 2.39 26.69
CA LEU A 111 -4.98 3.67 26.62
C LEU A 111 -3.59 3.49 25.99
N VAL A 112 -2.88 2.41 26.32
CA VAL A 112 -1.59 2.08 25.68
C VAL A 112 -1.78 1.82 24.19
N GLN A 113 -2.78 1.02 23.80
CA GLN A 113 -3.10 0.76 22.39
C GLN A 113 -3.51 2.04 21.65
N MET A 114 -4.27 2.92 22.29
CA MET A 114 -4.67 4.20 21.70
C MET A 114 -3.46 5.12 21.49
N GLY A 115 -2.49 5.09 22.41
CA GLY A 115 -1.21 5.79 22.28
C GLY A 115 -0.34 5.24 21.15
N GLU A 116 -0.31 3.93 20.95
CA GLU A 116 0.37 3.30 19.81
C GLU A 116 -0.30 3.65 18.48
N LEU A 117 -1.63 3.53 18.39
CA LEU A 117 -2.39 3.90 17.20
C LEU A 117 -2.21 5.36 16.83
N LYS A 118 -2.17 6.26 17.82
CA LYS A 118 -1.94 7.69 17.58
C LYS A 118 -0.54 7.97 17.03
N LYS A 119 0.49 7.27 17.53
CA LYS A 119 1.85 7.37 16.96
C LYS A 119 1.90 6.84 15.53
N THR A 120 1.18 5.75 15.24
CA THR A 120 1.05 5.21 13.89
C THR A 120 0.33 6.19 12.96
N GLU A 121 -0.74 6.83 13.44
CA GLU A 121 -1.46 7.89 12.70
C GLU A 121 -0.52 9.07 12.38
N GLU A 122 0.21 9.58 13.37
CA GLU A 122 1.19 10.67 13.19
C GLU A 122 2.29 10.26 12.19
N SER A 123 2.80 9.02 12.27
CA SER A 123 3.79 8.48 11.32
C SER A 123 3.21 8.40 9.90
N CYS A 124 2.00 7.87 9.75
CA CYS A 124 1.31 7.81 8.47
C CYS A 124 1.07 9.21 7.91
N GLN A 125 0.69 10.18 8.73
CA GLN A 125 0.48 11.55 8.28
C GLN A 125 1.77 12.23 7.83
N VAL A 126 2.88 12.04 8.53
CA VAL A 126 4.19 12.51 8.08
C VAL A 126 4.62 11.87 6.77
N ILE A 127 4.32 10.58 6.57
CA ILE A 127 4.51 9.90 5.29
C ILE A 127 3.61 10.54 4.23
N LEU A 128 2.34 10.80 4.54
CA LEU A 128 1.41 11.37 3.58
C LEU A 128 1.80 12.80 3.15
N GLU A 129 2.29 13.62 4.07
CA GLU A 129 2.77 14.98 3.80
C GLU A 129 4.11 15.00 3.06
N LYS A 130 4.91 13.94 3.19
CA LYS A 130 6.20 13.80 2.50
C LYS A 130 6.05 13.32 1.06
N TYR A 131 4.96 12.63 0.73
CA TYR A 131 4.67 12.12 -0.60
C TYR A 131 3.45 12.84 -1.17
N ASP A 132 3.65 13.83 -2.05
CA ASP A 132 2.54 14.37 -2.86
C ASP A 132 1.99 13.23 -3.74
N PHE A 133 0.82 12.69 -3.38
CA PHE A 133 0.18 11.58 -4.11
C PHE A 133 -0.51 12.02 -5.40
N THR A 134 -0.53 13.31 -5.69
CA THR A 134 -1.07 13.82 -6.94
C THR A 134 0.00 13.71 -8.02
N GLU A 135 -0.07 12.63 -8.79
CA GLU A 135 0.81 12.37 -9.95
C GLU A 135 0.55 13.31 -11.14
N TRP A 136 -0.39 14.25 -11.00
CA TRP A 136 -0.77 15.19 -12.06
C TRP A 136 -0.76 16.64 -11.61
N GLU A 137 -0.50 17.50 -12.58
CA GLU A 137 -0.58 18.96 -12.46
C GLU A 137 -1.64 19.49 -13.44
N ILE A 138 -2.38 20.51 -13.03
CA ILE A 138 -3.36 21.17 -13.91
C ILE A 138 -2.64 22.30 -14.64
N LEU A 139 -2.48 22.15 -15.97
CA LEU A 139 -1.92 23.19 -16.82
C LEU A 139 -2.97 24.26 -17.15
N LYS A 140 -4.17 23.81 -17.51
CA LYS A 140 -5.25 24.69 -17.98
C LYS A 140 -6.58 24.22 -17.44
N TRP A 141 -7.33 25.15 -16.86
CA TRP A 141 -8.70 24.93 -16.44
C TRP A 141 -9.56 26.06 -17.02
N SER A 142 -10.46 25.72 -17.94
CA SER A 142 -11.29 26.68 -18.65
C SER A 142 -12.70 26.15 -18.85
N GLU A 143 -13.63 27.03 -19.19
CA GLU A 143 -15.02 26.64 -19.44
C GLU A 143 -15.13 25.54 -20.49
N GLN A 144 -14.27 25.49 -21.51
CA GLN A 144 -14.40 24.52 -22.60
C GLN A 144 -13.56 23.26 -22.41
N GLN A 145 -12.46 23.35 -21.67
CA GLN A 145 -11.52 22.24 -21.50
C GLN A 145 -10.71 22.33 -20.21
N ALA A 146 -10.27 21.18 -19.73
CA ALA A 146 -9.22 21.02 -18.74
C ALA A 146 -8.05 20.23 -19.33
N VAL A 147 -6.83 20.61 -18.98
CA VAL A 147 -5.59 19.95 -19.42
C VAL A 147 -4.78 19.57 -18.18
N PHE A 148 -4.46 18.29 -18.08
CA PHE A 148 -3.69 17.70 -17.00
C PHE A 148 -2.40 17.13 -17.55
N HIS A 149 -1.30 17.33 -16.85
CA HIS A 149 0.00 16.74 -17.14
C HIS A 149 0.33 15.67 -16.13
N PHE A 150 0.89 14.55 -16.60
CA PHE A 150 1.35 13.42 -15.82
C PHE A 150 2.81 13.12 -16.16
N LEU A 151 3.51 12.48 -15.23
CA LEU A 151 4.87 11.97 -15.43
C LEU A 151 5.83 13.05 -15.97
N TYR A 152 5.97 14.15 -15.23
CA TYR A 152 6.85 15.28 -15.59
C TYR A 152 6.57 15.82 -17.00
N ASP A 153 5.31 16.17 -17.27
CA ASP A 153 4.80 16.76 -18.52
C ASP A 153 4.94 15.87 -19.77
N SER A 154 5.33 14.60 -19.62
CA SER A 154 5.50 13.68 -20.74
C SER A 154 4.20 13.04 -21.24
N VAL A 155 3.14 13.08 -20.42
CA VAL A 155 1.81 12.58 -20.79
C VAL A 155 0.78 13.66 -20.48
N GLU A 156 -0.03 14.01 -21.47
CA GLU A 156 -1.09 15.00 -21.34
C GLU A 156 -2.46 14.35 -21.48
N LEU A 157 -3.38 14.72 -20.59
CA LEU A 157 -4.80 14.42 -20.67
C LEU A 157 -5.56 15.71 -20.93
N THR A 158 -6.19 15.79 -22.10
CA THR A 158 -7.10 16.86 -22.47
C THR A 158 -8.56 16.39 -22.32
N VAL A 159 -9.29 17.07 -21.44
CA VAL A 159 -10.72 16.85 -21.17
C VAL A 159 -11.51 17.99 -21.81
N VAL A 160 -12.43 17.68 -22.72
CA VAL A 160 -13.29 18.68 -23.37
C VAL A 160 -14.69 18.59 -22.79
N PHE A 161 -15.21 19.72 -22.31
CA PHE A 161 -16.50 19.81 -21.64
C PHE A 161 -17.65 20.09 -22.61
N GLY A 162 -18.83 19.56 -22.26
CA GLY A 162 -20.11 19.86 -22.89
C GLY A 162 -20.49 21.34 -22.81
N PRO A 163 -21.46 21.81 -23.62
CA PRO A 163 -21.99 23.17 -23.48
C PRO A 163 -22.48 23.39 -22.04
N PRO A 164 -22.31 24.60 -21.48
CA PRO A 164 -22.80 24.93 -20.15
C PRO A 164 -24.32 24.79 -20.11
N VAL A 165 -24.85 24.28 -19.00
CA VAL A 165 -26.29 24.23 -18.75
C VAL A 165 -26.74 25.62 -18.30
N ASP A 166 -27.88 26.12 -18.80
CA ASP A 166 -28.34 27.48 -18.49
C ASP A 166 -28.45 27.72 -16.97
N GLY A 167 -27.66 28.69 -16.48
CA GLY A 167 -27.62 29.07 -15.06
C GLY A 167 -26.54 28.37 -14.22
N ASP A 168 -25.64 27.60 -14.83
CA ASP A 168 -24.53 26.92 -14.15
C ASP A 168 -23.30 27.84 -13.99
N ASP A 169 -22.76 27.90 -12.79
CA ASP A 169 -21.49 28.55 -12.48
C ASP A 169 -20.35 27.53 -12.69
N PHE A 170 -19.38 27.89 -13.54
CA PHE A 170 -18.30 27.00 -13.91
C PHE A 170 -17.56 26.40 -12.70
N GLY A 171 -17.57 25.07 -12.60
CA GLY A 171 -16.90 24.31 -11.53
C GLY A 171 -17.75 24.05 -10.29
N VAL A 172 -19.02 24.47 -10.28
CA VAL A 172 -19.95 24.24 -9.16
C VAL A 172 -20.83 23.01 -9.43
N ASP A 173 -21.30 22.79 -10.66
CA ASP A 173 -22.12 21.62 -10.99
C ASP A 173 -21.29 20.42 -11.51
N PRO A 174 -21.23 19.31 -10.77
CA PRO A 174 -20.57 18.08 -11.22
C PRO A 174 -21.36 17.32 -12.32
N SER A 175 -22.56 17.78 -12.67
CA SER A 175 -23.42 17.15 -13.69
C SER A 175 -22.97 17.40 -15.13
N ARG A 176 -22.02 18.33 -15.34
CA ARG A 176 -21.55 18.72 -16.66
C ARG A 176 -20.99 17.53 -17.44
N THR A 177 -21.41 17.40 -18.69
CA THR A 177 -21.00 16.30 -19.57
C THR A 177 -19.59 16.47 -20.10
N ILE A 178 -18.90 15.36 -20.35
CA ILE A 178 -17.58 15.34 -21.00
C ILE A 178 -17.77 14.85 -22.44
N ILE A 179 -17.34 15.67 -23.40
CA ILE A 179 -17.44 15.35 -24.84
C ILE A 179 -16.33 14.40 -25.25
N SER A 180 -15.10 14.66 -24.81
CA SER A 180 -13.94 13.85 -25.18
C SER A 180 -12.85 13.87 -24.12
N LEU A 181 -12.13 12.75 -24.04
CA LEU A 181 -10.94 12.54 -23.22
C LEU A 181 -9.83 12.06 -24.15
N ASN A 182 -8.81 12.89 -24.34
CA ASN A 182 -7.72 12.61 -25.26
C ASN A 182 -6.41 12.55 -24.47
N PHE A 183 -5.59 11.55 -24.82
CA PHE A 183 -4.28 11.36 -24.23
C PHE A 183 -3.20 11.58 -25.29
N GLU A 184 -2.21 12.41 -24.97
CA GLU A 184 -1.09 12.71 -25.85
C GLU A 184 0.24 12.44 -25.14
N SER A 185 1.22 11.98 -25.92
CA SER A 185 2.58 11.68 -25.46
C SER A 185 3.52 12.74 -26.03
N PHE A 186 4.30 13.37 -25.16
CA PHE A 186 5.33 14.34 -25.56
C PHE A 186 6.76 13.81 -25.43
N LEU A 187 6.94 12.52 -25.17
CA LEU A 187 8.27 11.91 -25.10
C LEU A 187 8.87 11.77 -26.51
N ASP A 188 10.09 12.27 -26.67
CA ASP A 188 10.90 12.02 -27.86
C ASP A 188 11.51 10.61 -27.76
N VAL A 189 10.90 9.65 -28.47
CA VAL A 189 11.32 8.24 -28.45
C VAL A 189 12.75 8.03 -28.96
N GLU A 190 13.28 8.93 -29.79
CA GLU A 190 14.64 8.80 -30.33
C GLU A 190 15.71 9.27 -29.34
N GLN A 191 15.38 10.23 -28.48
CA GLN A 191 16.32 10.81 -27.50
C GLN A 191 16.13 10.25 -26.08
N ALA A 192 14.95 9.73 -25.76
CA ALA A 192 14.62 9.28 -24.42
C ALA A 192 15.33 7.97 -24.03
N PRO A 193 15.64 7.79 -22.74
CA PRO A 193 16.13 6.50 -22.22
C PRO A 193 15.15 5.36 -22.53
N PRO A 194 15.65 4.14 -22.81
CA PRO A 194 14.79 2.97 -23.05
C PRO A 194 13.82 2.68 -21.90
N SER A 195 14.21 2.96 -20.65
CA SER A 195 13.35 2.87 -19.46
C SER A 195 12.14 3.80 -19.55
N SER A 196 12.35 5.07 -19.92
CA SER A 196 11.27 6.06 -20.08
C SER A 196 10.32 5.67 -21.23
N CYS A 197 10.87 5.20 -22.35
CA CYS A 197 10.09 4.69 -23.48
C CYS A 197 9.21 3.49 -23.09
N LEU A 198 9.74 2.58 -22.26
CA LEU A 198 8.98 1.44 -21.72
C LEU A 198 7.84 1.89 -20.81
N VAL A 199 8.13 2.79 -19.86
CA VAL A 199 7.13 3.32 -18.92
C VAL A 199 5.96 3.93 -19.65
N GLN A 200 6.24 4.80 -20.61
CA GLN A 200 5.21 5.48 -21.37
C GLN A 200 4.41 4.49 -22.23
N ARG A 201 5.07 3.52 -22.87
CA ARG A 201 4.38 2.48 -23.64
C ARG A 201 3.40 1.68 -22.78
N LEU A 202 3.77 1.33 -21.55
CA LEU A 202 2.88 0.62 -20.63
C LEU A 202 1.68 1.48 -20.21
N ILE A 203 1.90 2.77 -19.97
CA ILE A 203 0.81 3.73 -19.67
C ILE A 203 -0.17 3.80 -20.84
N PHE A 204 0.32 3.96 -22.08
CA PHE A 204 -0.56 4.02 -23.25
C PHE A 204 -1.26 2.70 -23.55
N GLN A 205 -0.61 1.55 -23.33
CA GLN A 205 -1.27 0.25 -23.41
C GLN A 205 -2.41 0.12 -22.39
N PHE A 206 -2.25 0.66 -21.17
CA PHE A 206 -3.34 0.72 -20.21
C PHE A 206 -4.48 1.59 -20.75
N ILE A 207 -4.17 2.81 -21.18
CA ILE A 207 -5.17 3.76 -21.71
C ILE A 207 -5.96 3.12 -22.86
N GLU A 208 -5.29 2.48 -23.80
CA GLU A 208 -5.92 1.80 -24.93
C GLU A 208 -6.76 0.58 -24.49
N SER A 209 -6.27 -0.19 -23.50
CA SER A 209 -6.98 -1.37 -22.98
C SER A 209 -8.31 -1.03 -22.30
N GLN A 210 -8.45 0.19 -21.77
CA GLN A 210 -9.66 0.65 -21.11
C GLN A 210 -10.78 0.98 -22.10
N GLY A 211 -10.51 1.03 -23.41
CA GLY A 211 -11.48 1.32 -24.46
C GLY A 211 -11.92 2.78 -24.46
N SER A 212 -13.23 3.00 -24.58
CA SER A 212 -13.88 4.31 -24.62
C SER A 212 -13.90 4.99 -23.25
N TRP A 213 -12.87 5.79 -22.95
CA TRP A 213 -12.82 6.61 -21.72
C TRP A 213 -14.03 7.54 -21.55
N GLN A 214 -14.63 7.98 -22.65
CA GLN A 214 -15.87 8.76 -22.64
C GLN A 214 -17.04 8.02 -22.00
N GLU A 215 -17.16 6.70 -22.20
CA GLU A 215 -18.23 5.91 -21.59
C GLU A 215 -18.00 5.71 -20.08
N LYS A 216 -16.74 5.66 -19.65
CA LYS A 216 -16.36 5.57 -18.24
C LYS A 216 -16.49 6.90 -17.50
N CYS A 217 -16.38 8.01 -18.22
CA CYS A 217 -16.40 9.35 -17.68
C CYS A 217 -17.40 10.23 -18.45
N PRO A 218 -18.70 9.95 -18.35
CA PRO A 218 -19.71 10.72 -19.07
C PRO A 218 -19.88 12.14 -18.51
N THR A 219 -19.58 12.34 -17.22
CA THR A 219 -19.75 13.61 -16.51
C THR A 219 -18.54 13.96 -15.66
N LEU A 220 -18.43 15.25 -15.31
CA LEU A 220 -17.35 15.79 -14.48
C LEU A 220 -17.25 15.09 -13.11
N TYR A 221 -18.37 14.60 -12.57
CA TYR A 221 -18.40 13.81 -11.34
C TYR A 221 -17.44 12.61 -11.35
N TYR A 222 -17.26 11.95 -12.50
CA TYR A 222 -16.39 10.78 -12.64
C TYR A 222 -14.93 11.13 -12.94
N LEU A 223 -14.63 12.40 -13.21
CA LEU A 223 -13.28 12.84 -13.57
C LEU A 223 -12.26 12.56 -12.46
N PRO A 224 -12.52 12.83 -11.16
CA PRO A 224 -11.58 12.50 -10.10
C PRO A 224 -11.25 11.01 -10.02
N GLN A 225 -12.22 10.14 -10.30
CA GLN A 225 -11.99 8.69 -10.31
C GLN A 225 -11.07 8.28 -11.46
N VAL A 226 -11.31 8.83 -12.67
CA VAL A 226 -10.45 8.58 -13.83
C VAL A 226 -9.02 9.09 -13.58
N LEU A 227 -8.88 10.30 -13.04
CA LEU A 227 -7.57 10.85 -12.67
C LEU A 227 -6.85 9.95 -11.66
N HIS A 228 -7.58 9.43 -10.67
CA HIS A 228 -7.02 8.50 -9.69
C HIS A 228 -6.54 7.18 -10.33
N ASP A 229 -7.37 6.56 -11.17
CA ASP A 229 -7.05 5.31 -11.84
C ASP A 229 -5.80 5.45 -12.73
N ILE A 230 -5.69 6.56 -13.45
CA ILE A 230 -4.51 6.88 -14.28
C ILE A 230 -3.30 7.14 -13.39
N SER A 231 -3.44 7.95 -12.34
CA SER A 231 -2.35 8.24 -11.39
C SER A 231 -1.75 6.97 -10.82
N LEU A 232 -2.59 5.99 -10.47
CA LEU A 232 -2.14 4.72 -9.94
C LEU A 232 -1.26 3.96 -10.94
N VAL A 233 -1.65 3.93 -12.21
CA VAL A 233 -0.87 3.26 -13.27
C VAL A 233 0.40 4.03 -13.58
N VAL A 234 0.33 5.36 -13.66
CA VAL A 234 1.48 6.24 -13.89
C VAL A 234 2.53 6.03 -12.79
N ASN A 235 2.12 6.06 -11.51
CA ASN A 235 3.02 5.83 -10.38
C ASN A 235 3.68 4.44 -10.44
N ARG A 236 2.89 3.38 -10.68
CA ARG A 236 3.43 2.01 -10.81
C ARG A 236 4.46 1.90 -11.93
N CYS A 237 4.18 2.52 -13.08
CA CYS A 237 5.11 2.52 -14.21
C CYS A 237 6.34 3.40 -13.92
N LYS A 238 6.18 4.54 -13.25
CA LYS A 238 7.29 5.38 -12.79
C LYS A 238 8.26 4.60 -11.90
N ILE A 239 7.75 3.88 -10.91
CA ILE A 239 8.55 3.00 -10.04
C ILE A 239 9.30 1.95 -10.89
N LEU A 240 8.64 1.34 -11.87
CA LEU A 240 9.31 0.40 -12.78
C LEU A 240 10.46 1.08 -13.56
N GLY A 241 10.26 2.31 -14.05
CA GLY A 241 11.33 3.10 -14.69
C GLY A 241 12.54 3.28 -13.78
N GLU A 242 12.31 3.66 -12.52
CA GLU A 242 13.36 3.77 -11.50
C GLU A 242 14.04 2.42 -11.19
N GLU A 243 13.29 1.32 -11.23
CA GLU A 243 13.85 -0.03 -11.10
C GLU A 243 14.78 -0.35 -12.26
N MET A 244 14.39 -0.01 -13.48
CA MET A 244 15.22 -0.23 -14.67
C MET A 244 16.53 0.55 -14.60
N GLU A 245 16.46 1.84 -14.30
CA GLU A 245 17.65 2.68 -14.14
C GLU A 245 18.58 2.16 -13.05
N PHE A 246 18.01 1.67 -11.95
CA PHE A 246 18.78 1.04 -10.89
C PHE A 246 19.50 -0.22 -11.39
N LEU A 247 18.85 -1.08 -12.17
CA LEU A 247 19.46 -2.29 -12.71
C LEU A 247 20.54 -1.98 -13.75
N GLU A 248 20.37 -0.95 -14.57
CA GLU A 248 21.42 -0.49 -15.48
C GLU A 248 22.64 0.05 -14.72
N ARG A 249 22.41 0.79 -13.63
CA ARG A 249 23.47 1.40 -12.82
C ARG A 249 24.20 0.41 -11.90
N TRP A 250 23.45 -0.50 -11.28
CA TRP A 250 23.91 -1.35 -10.18
C TRP A 250 23.79 -2.85 -10.43
N GLY A 251 23.29 -3.27 -11.60
CA GLY A 251 23.08 -4.67 -11.98
C GLY A 251 24.33 -5.53 -11.83
N GLY A 252 25.51 -4.98 -12.08
CA GLY A 252 26.77 -5.70 -11.93
C GLY A 252 26.99 -6.30 -10.53
N LYS A 253 26.47 -5.68 -9.47
CA LYS A 253 26.52 -6.23 -8.10
C LYS A 253 25.75 -7.54 -7.96
N PHE A 254 24.77 -7.79 -8.84
CA PHE A 254 23.89 -8.95 -8.83
C PHE A 254 24.29 -9.98 -9.90
N ASN A 255 25.49 -9.90 -10.47
CA ASN A 255 25.92 -10.69 -11.64
C ASN A 255 25.04 -10.49 -12.89
N LEU A 256 24.32 -9.36 -12.96
CA LEU A 256 23.59 -8.92 -14.13
C LEU A 256 24.58 -8.15 -15.03
N LEU A 257 24.92 -8.73 -16.17
CA LEU A 257 25.88 -8.15 -17.11
C LEU A 257 25.25 -7.07 -17.98
N GLN A 258 24.02 -7.32 -18.44
CA GLN A 258 23.36 -6.48 -19.41
C GLN A 258 21.85 -6.52 -19.20
N THR A 259 21.24 -5.36 -19.37
CA THR A 259 19.81 -5.15 -19.44
C THR A 259 19.51 -4.62 -20.83
N ASP A 260 18.53 -5.21 -21.51
CA ASP A 260 18.06 -4.76 -22.81
C ASP A 260 16.53 -4.68 -22.79
N ILE A 261 15.98 -3.65 -23.43
CA ILE A 261 14.55 -3.38 -23.43
C ILE A 261 14.10 -3.38 -24.88
N LYS A 262 13.19 -4.30 -25.20
CA LYS A 262 12.55 -4.35 -26.52
C LYS A 262 11.04 -4.31 -26.35
N ASP A 263 10.45 -3.22 -26.78
CA ASP A 263 9.01 -2.98 -26.68
C ASP A 263 8.50 -3.05 -25.23
N THR A 264 7.89 -4.16 -24.82
CA THR A 264 7.45 -4.44 -23.44
C THR A 264 8.20 -5.61 -22.81
N GLU A 265 9.20 -6.15 -23.50
CA GLU A 265 10.04 -7.24 -23.03
C GLU A 265 11.35 -6.69 -22.45
N VAL A 266 11.66 -7.10 -21.23
CA VAL A 266 12.92 -6.79 -20.56
C VAL A 266 13.78 -8.04 -20.57
N LYS A 267 14.96 -7.93 -21.16
CA LYS A 267 15.97 -8.99 -21.22
C LYS A 267 17.07 -8.72 -20.21
N LEU A 268 17.33 -9.70 -19.36
CA LEU A 268 18.31 -9.64 -18.29
C LEU A 268 19.34 -10.75 -18.52
N LEU A 269 20.57 -10.37 -18.85
CA LEU A 269 21.67 -11.31 -19.07
C LEU A 269 22.46 -11.49 -17.77
N PHE A 270 22.32 -12.66 -17.16
CA PHE A 270 23.09 -13.04 -15.98
C PHE A 270 24.34 -13.84 -16.37
N SER A 271 25.44 -13.57 -15.68
CA SER A 271 26.67 -14.34 -15.83
C SER A 271 27.48 -14.33 -14.53
N ALA A 272 27.69 -15.52 -13.98
CA ALA A 272 28.54 -15.72 -12.82
C ALA A 272 29.52 -16.86 -13.10
N SER A 273 30.82 -16.54 -13.12
CA SER A 273 31.87 -17.54 -13.29
C SER A 273 31.95 -18.49 -12.10
N ALA A 274 31.75 -17.98 -10.88
CA ALA A 274 31.75 -18.76 -9.63
C ALA A 274 30.69 -19.87 -9.61
N ALA A 275 29.50 -19.60 -10.18
CA ALA A 275 28.42 -20.57 -10.31
C ALA A 275 28.45 -21.34 -11.64
N PHE A 276 29.47 -21.11 -12.49
CA PHE A 276 29.57 -21.64 -13.86
C PHE A 276 28.26 -21.48 -14.65
N ALA A 277 27.65 -20.30 -14.58
CA ALA A 277 26.33 -20.04 -15.11
C ALA A 277 26.32 -18.79 -16.00
N LYS A 278 25.66 -18.92 -17.15
CA LYS A 278 25.31 -17.79 -18.03
C LYS A 278 23.96 -18.07 -18.68
N PHE A 279 23.00 -17.20 -18.48
CA PHE A 279 21.66 -17.35 -19.06
C PHE A 279 21.01 -15.97 -19.26
N GLU A 280 20.09 -15.91 -20.20
CA GLU A 280 19.29 -14.73 -20.49
C GLU A 280 17.85 -15.00 -20.03
N LEU A 281 17.32 -14.08 -19.23
CA LEU A 281 15.93 -14.08 -18.76
C LEU A 281 15.17 -13.00 -19.50
N THR A 282 14.11 -13.36 -20.21
CA THR A 282 13.19 -12.39 -20.83
C THR A 282 11.91 -12.32 -20.01
N LEU A 283 11.52 -11.13 -19.59
CA LEU A 283 10.30 -10.84 -18.83
C LEU A 283 9.35 -10.00 -19.68
N SER A 284 8.12 -10.45 -19.86
CA SER A 284 7.09 -9.69 -20.57
C SER A 284 6.32 -8.82 -19.59
N LEU A 285 6.51 -7.51 -19.67
CA LEU A 285 5.82 -6.55 -18.82
C LEU A 285 4.42 -6.22 -19.36
N SER A 286 3.53 -5.86 -18.44
CA SER A 286 2.19 -5.39 -18.76
C SER A 286 1.82 -4.23 -17.83
N PRO A 287 0.76 -3.45 -18.14
CA PRO A 287 0.37 -2.33 -17.29
C PRO A 287 -0.15 -2.76 -15.91
N ASN A 288 -0.39 -4.06 -15.71
CA ASN A 288 -0.76 -4.63 -14.41
C ASN A 288 0.46 -4.83 -13.49
N TYR A 289 1.68 -4.52 -13.95
CA TYR A 289 2.86 -4.54 -13.09
C TYR A 289 2.71 -3.52 -11.94
N PRO A 290 3.16 -3.83 -10.71
CA PRO A 290 3.75 -5.10 -10.25
C PRO A 290 2.73 -6.06 -9.61
N SER A 291 1.44 -5.91 -9.89
CA SER A 291 0.35 -6.64 -9.19
C SER A 291 0.12 -8.08 -9.69
N ALA A 292 0.75 -8.49 -10.79
CA ALA A 292 0.61 -9.82 -11.37
C ALA A 292 1.98 -10.48 -11.59
N PRO A 293 2.08 -11.82 -11.50
CA PRO A 293 3.29 -12.55 -11.88
C PRO A 293 3.65 -12.28 -13.34
N LEU A 294 4.95 -12.15 -13.61
CA LEU A 294 5.44 -11.85 -14.94
C LEU A 294 5.59 -13.12 -15.78
N PRO A 295 5.01 -13.18 -17.00
CA PRO A 295 5.39 -14.17 -17.98
C PRO A 295 6.88 -14.06 -18.29
N PHE A 296 7.56 -15.19 -18.37
CA PHE A 296 9.00 -15.21 -18.58
C PHE A 296 9.43 -16.34 -19.52
N SER A 297 10.60 -16.17 -20.13
CA SER A 297 11.31 -17.22 -20.85
C SER A 297 12.80 -17.17 -20.52
N VAL A 298 13.46 -18.33 -20.56
CA VAL A 298 14.87 -18.48 -20.18
C VAL A 298 15.65 -19.09 -21.32
N GLN A 299 16.78 -18.47 -21.66
CA GLN A 299 17.75 -19.02 -22.59
C GLN A 299 19.07 -19.28 -21.89
N THR A 300 19.31 -20.55 -21.55
CA THR A 300 20.57 -20.98 -20.95
C THR A 300 21.69 -21.00 -21.99
N ARG A 301 22.84 -20.40 -21.66
CA ARG A 301 24.06 -20.42 -22.50
C ARG A 301 25.14 -21.30 -21.89
N ILE A 302 25.32 -21.24 -20.58
CA ILE A 302 26.31 -21.99 -19.80
C ILE A 302 25.67 -22.43 -18.48
N GLY A 303 25.95 -23.65 -18.04
CA GLY A 303 25.45 -24.21 -16.79
C GLY A 303 24.10 -24.93 -16.93
N ASN A 304 23.54 -25.34 -15.80
CA ASN A 304 22.32 -26.15 -15.72
C ASN A 304 21.09 -25.36 -15.25
N ILE A 305 21.18 -24.03 -15.17
CA ILE A 305 20.06 -23.18 -14.76
C ILE A 305 19.11 -23.04 -15.94
N GLY A 306 17.92 -23.61 -15.83
CA GLY A 306 16.87 -23.54 -16.83
C GLY A 306 15.59 -22.92 -16.28
N GLU A 307 14.51 -23.14 -17.01
CA GLU A 307 13.19 -22.58 -16.71
C GLU A 307 12.66 -23.03 -15.35
N LYS A 308 12.93 -24.27 -14.93
CA LYS A 308 12.44 -24.82 -13.66
C LYS A 308 13.04 -24.13 -12.44
N GLU A 309 14.36 -23.91 -12.45
CA GLU A 309 15.06 -23.24 -11.36
C GLU A 309 14.61 -21.78 -11.25
N ILE A 310 14.47 -21.10 -12.40
CA ILE A 310 14.01 -19.71 -12.45
C ILE A 310 12.55 -19.61 -12.02
N SER A 311 11.67 -20.50 -12.49
CA SER A 311 10.26 -20.57 -12.08
C SER A 311 10.12 -20.69 -10.57
N ALA A 312 10.95 -21.52 -9.92
CA ALA A 312 10.92 -21.71 -8.48
C ALA A 312 11.29 -20.42 -7.75
N VAL A 313 12.31 -19.69 -8.23
CA VAL A 313 12.70 -18.40 -7.66
C VAL A 313 11.60 -17.35 -7.86
N LEU A 314 11.09 -17.17 -9.08
CA LEU A 314 10.04 -16.17 -9.36
C LEU A 314 8.77 -16.42 -8.55
N SER A 315 8.39 -17.68 -8.35
CA SER A 315 7.22 -18.05 -7.54
C SER A 315 7.40 -17.76 -6.05
N SER A 316 8.65 -17.68 -5.58
CA SER A 316 8.95 -17.35 -4.18
C SER A 316 8.92 -15.84 -3.90
N VAL A 317 9.02 -15.00 -4.93
CA VAL A 317 9.03 -13.54 -4.78
C VAL A 317 7.59 -13.02 -4.77
N PRO A 318 7.14 -12.36 -3.70
CA PRO A 318 5.81 -11.75 -3.67
C PRO A 318 5.69 -10.62 -4.70
N VAL A 319 4.57 -10.58 -5.41
CA VAL A 319 4.19 -9.44 -6.25
C VAL A 319 4.06 -8.16 -5.41
N GLY A 320 4.30 -6.97 -6.00
CA GLY A 320 4.21 -5.70 -5.29
C GLY A 320 5.42 -4.78 -5.49
N HIS A 321 5.57 -3.77 -4.63
CA HIS A 321 6.57 -2.72 -4.80
C HIS A 321 8.00 -3.28 -5.00
N HIS A 322 8.76 -2.68 -5.91
CA HIS A 322 10.09 -3.13 -6.32
C HIS A 322 10.20 -4.61 -6.75
N TYR A 323 9.20 -5.12 -7.47
CA TYR A 323 9.14 -6.55 -7.82
C TYR A 323 10.34 -7.01 -8.65
N LEU A 324 10.73 -6.22 -9.66
CA LEU A 324 11.83 -6.56 -10.56
C LEU A 324 13.18 -6.57 -9.82
N ARG A 325 13.44 -5.58 -8.97
CA ARG A 325 14.64 -5.56 -8.12
C ARG A 325 14.69 -6.77 -7.19
N ARG A 326 13.55 -7.16 -6.60
CA ARG A 326 13.47 -8.34 -5.73
C ARG A 326 13.71 -9.63 -6.52
N ILE A 327 13.16 -9.78 -7.73
CA ILE A 327 13.46 -10.91 -8.63
C ILE A 327 14.96 -11.03 -8.88
N VAL A 328 15.62 -9.93 -9.31
CA VAL A 328 17.05 -9.93 -9.61
C VAL A 328 17.88 -10.30 -8.38
N THR A 329 17.51 -9.76 -7.22
CA THR A 329 18.17 -10.04 -5.94
C THR A 329 18.03 -11.52 -5.55
N SER A 330 16.82 -12.06 -5.65
CA SER A 330 16.54 -13.47 -5.32
C SER A 330 17.25 -14.43 -6.29
N ILE A 331 17.32 -14.12 -7.58
CA ILE A 331 18.10 -14.90 -8.56
C ILE A 331 19.58 -14.89 -8.17
N HIS A 332 20.13 -13.72 -7.86
CA HIS A 332 21.52 -13.60 -7.46
C HIS A 332 21.83 -14.46 -6.22
N GLN A 333 21.05 -14.33 -5.15
CA GLN A 333 21.26 -15.06 -3.90
C GLN A 333 21.05 -16.57 -4.04
N SER A 334 20.01 -16.99 -4.77
CA SER A 334 19.60 -18.39 -4.82
C SER A 334 20.34 -19.21 -5.86
N LEU A 335 20.76 -18.59 -6.97
CA LEU A 335 21.30 -19.29 -8.13
C LEU A 335 22.75 -18.92 -8.46
N LEU A 336 23.25 -17.76 -8.02
CA LEU A 336 24.55 -17.23 -8.47
C LEU A 336 25.59 -17.05 -7.34
N GLN A 337 25.18 -16.97 -6.07
CA GLN A 337 26.10 -16.81 -4.93
C GLN A 337 26.70 -18.13 -4.42
N ASN A 338 26.00 -19.26 -4.59
CA ASN A 338 26.46 -20.55 -4.07
C ASN A 338 26.94 -21.47 -5.22
N PRO A 339 28.18 -22.00 -5.16
CA PRO A 339 28.57 -23.10 -6.04
C PRO A 339 27.71 -24.32 -5.70
N ARG A 340 27.04 -24.89 -6.71
CA ARG A 340 26.31 -26.16 -6.58
C ARG A 340 27.23 -27.34 -6.86
#